data_AF-A0A7M7HJE6-F1
#
_entry.id   AF-A0A7M7HJE6-F1
#
_cell.length_a   1.000
_cell.length_b   1.000
_cell.length_c   1.000
_cell.angle_alpha   90.00
_cell.angle_beta   90.00
_cell.angle_gamma   90.00
#
_symmetry.space_group_name_H-M   'P 1'
#
loop_
_entity.id
_entity.type
_entity.pdbx_description
1 polymer ?
#
loop_
_entity_poly.entity_id
_entity_poly.type
_entity_poly.pdbx_seq_one_letter_code
_entity_poly.pdbx_strand_id
1 'polypeptide(L)'
;MAGTLGSGKKGMMYMFLVEAFHQRRTQGTSTDQAQGVREFLKGNVVIKGGGNAIYDVYINDPGNRDPKQVEKVLAMSCDQHFGIRNGICDELNLRVTVNLKSQIFLTGAPFEIPRDAVREYRHPALLSIREIHKSPAKRRATVRGVVSEVGEVRTVRGEKRVRNILLKDGEDSIGVSLWEEHTGVAVTVDQRIEVTPVVVSEFNSRKRLESTATMKLQMVICNAEFQGILMAVSDDEYKIPYELILLDDGDERVLTVNQKSLLVDIDLSRLPCSVKGEVESEGLKEVVVKLEKMLD
;
A
#
# COMPACT_ATOMS: atom_id res chain seq x y z
N MET A 1 5.79 29.11 19.10
CA MET A 1 6.80 30.06 18.56
C MET A 1 7.22 29.53 17.21
N ALA A 2 6.99 30.30 16.13
CA ALA A 2 7.33 29.90 14.77
C ALA A 2 8.81 30.20 14.52
N GLY A 3 9.63 29.16 14.45
CA GLY A 3 11.03 29.25 14.03
C GLY A 3 11.12 29.50 12.53
N THR A 4 12.11 30.28 12.11
CA THR A 4 12.38 30.56 10.69
C THR A 4 13.55 29.68 10.25
N LEU A 5 13.31 28.39 9.98
CA LEU A 5 14.33 27.55 9.36
C LEU A 5 14.56 27.96 7.89
N GLY A 6 15.82 28.30 7.57
CA GLY A 6 16.27 28.49 6.19
C GLY A 6 16.39 29.91 5.66
N SER A 7 16.71 30.93 6.48
CA SER A 7 16.90 32.32 6.01
C SER A 7 18.19 32.57 5.20
N GLY A 8 18.40 31.82 4.12
CA GLY A 8 19.22 32.28 3.00
C GLY A 8 18.46 33.36 2.22
N LYS A 9 18.92 34.61 2.24
CA LYS A 9 18.30 35.80 1.59
C LYS A 9 16.76 35.88 1.78
N LYS A 10 16.33 36.42 2.94
CA LYS A 10 14.96 36.87 3.27
C LYS A 10 13.83 36.15 2.52
N GLY A 11 13.33 35.05 3.09
CA GLY A 11 12.03 34.48 2.76
C GLY A 11 11.99 33.43 1.65
N MET A 12 13.14 32.94 1.17
CA MET A 12 13.23 31.84 0.22
C MET A 12 13.45 30.50 0.93
N MET A 13 12.58 29.53 0.70
CA MET A 13 12.75 28.14 1.12
C MET A 13 13.20 27.30 -0.07
N TYR A 14 14.32 26.61 0.08
CA TYR A 14 14.81 25.65 -0.91
C TYR A 14 14.29 24.27 -0.58
N MET A 15 13.76 23.57 -1.58
CA MET A 15 13.05 22.31 -1.41
C MET A 15 13.53 21.27 -2.41
N PHE A 16 13.43 20.01 -1.99
CA PHE A 16 13.68 18.84 -2.81
C PHE A 16 12.41 17.99 -2.86
N LEU A 17 11.89 17.75 -4.06
CA LEU A 17 10.61 17.08 -4.27
C LEU A 17 10.77 15.56 -4.10
N VAL A 18 10.20 15.02 -3.03
CA VAL A 18 10.24 13.58 -2.71
C VAL A 18 9.14 12.82 -3.44
N GLU A 19 7.93 13.38 -3.47
CA GLU A 19 6.82 12.90 -4.29
C GLU A 19 6.17 14.04 -5.05
N ALA A 20 5.86 13.78 -6.32
CA ALA A 20 5.31 14.74 -7.26
C ALA A 20 4.00 15.37 -6.79
N PHE A 21 3.68 16.54 -7.34
CA PHE A 21 2.43 17.22 -7.03
C PHE A 21 1.25 16.52 -7.71
N HIS A 22 0.20 16.29 -6.94
CA HIS A 22 -1.11 15.86 -7.45
C HIS A 22 -2.20 16.81 -6.98
N GLN A 23 -3.22 17.00 -7.81
CA GLN A 23 -4.37 17.84 -7.47
C GLN A 23 -5.27 17.10 -6.48
N ARG A 24 -5.70 17.80 -5.43
CA ARG A 24 -6.72 17.34 -4.49
C ARG A 24 -7.82 18.38 -4.37
N ARG A 25 -9.03 17.86 -4.18
CA ARG A 25 -10.24 18.61 -3.87
C ARG A 25 -10.70 18.18 -2.49
N THR A 26 -11.00 19.16 -1.63
CA THR A 26 -11.65 18.95 -0.33
C THR A 26 -12.84 19.88 -0.22
N GLN A 27 -13.99 19.37 0.22
CA GLN A 27 -15.10 20.24 0.60
C GLN A 27 -14.79 20.84 1.99
N GLY A 28 -15.02 22.14 2.15
CA GLY A 28 -14.90 22.80 3.45
C GLY A 28 -15.87 22.18 4.46
N THR A 29 -15.37 21.76 5.62
CA THR A 29 -16.20 21.41 6.78
C THR A 29 -16.76 22.70 7.37
N SER A 30 -18.09 22.73 7.55
CA SER A 30 -18.87 23.88 7.96
C SER A 30 -18.32 24.61 9.18
N THR A 31 -18.20 25.93 9.08
CA THR A 31 -18.55 26.86 10.17
C THR A 31 -18.72 28.30 9.67
N ASP A 32 -18.14 28.67 8.51
CA ASP A 32 -18.38 29.99 7.91
C ASP A 32 -18.74 29.92 6.42
N GLN A 33 -19.59 30.87 6.02
CA GLN A 33 -20.45 30.93 4.82
C GLN A 33 -19.73 30.97 3.46
N ALA A 34 -18.95 29.94 3.13
CA ALA A 34 -18.58 29.66 1.74
C ALA A 34 -18.55 28.15 1.51
N GLN A 35 -19.62 27.61 0.92
CA GLN A 35 -19.62 26.30 0.27
C GLN A 35 -18.71 26.34 -0.96
N GLY A 36 -17.40 26.36 -0.73
CA GLY A 36 -16.39 26.25 -1.77
C GLY A 36 -15.75 24.87 -1.73
N VAL A 37 -15.72 24.19 -2.87
CA VAL A 37 -14.74 23.13 -3.09
C VAL A 37 -13.37 23.80 -3.03
N ARG A 38 -12.56 23.47 -2.02
CA ARG A 38 -11.18 23.93 -1.95
C ARG A 38 -10.31 22.97 -2.75
N GLU A 39 -9.71 23.48 -3.81
CA GLU A 39 -8.71 22.78 -4.59
C GLU A 39 -7.31 23.16 -4.11
N PHE A 40 -6.41 22.19 -4.08
CA PHE A 40 -5.00 22.42 -3.80
C PHE A 40 -4.14 21.37 -4.51
N LEU A 41 -2.89 21.71 -4.80
CA LEU A 41 -1.88 20.73 -5.15
C LEU A 41 -1.20 20.24 -3.87
N LYS A 42 -0.97 18.94 -3.77
CA LYS A 42 -0.21 18.35 -2.66
C LYS A 42 1.04 17.68 -3.21
N GLY A 43 2.19 17.97 -2.61
CA GLY A 43 3.43 17.24 -2.81
C GLY A 43 4.12 16.96 -1.48
N ASN A 44 5.22 16.21 -1.52
CA ASN A 44 6.03 15.92 -0.33
C ASN A 44 7.47 16.31 -0.57
N VAL A 45 8.10 17.00 0.38
CA VAL A 45 9.42 17.61 0.18
C VAL A 45 10.34 17.46 1.39
N VAL A 46 11.64 17.55 1.12
CA VAL A 46 12.63 17.96 2.13
C VAL A 46 12.84 19.46 2.00
N ILE A 47 12.98 20.17 3.12
CA ILE A 47 13.34 21.60 3.15
C ILE A 47 14.80 21.74 3.59
N LYS A 48 15.56 22.61 2.92
CA LYS A 48 16.93 22.92 3.32
C LYS A 48 16.97 23.43 4.76
N GLY A 49 17.69 22.72 5.63
CA GLY A 49 17.78 23.03 7.06
C GLY A 49 16.66 22.42 7.92
N GLY A 50 15.68 21.74 7.34
CA GLY A 50 14.58 21.07 8.05
C GLY A 50 14.94 19.71 8.68
N GLY A 51 16.23 19.39 8.79
CA GLY A 51 16.71 18.11 9.32
C GLY A 51 16.27 16.90 8.48
N ASN A 52 15.92 15.81 9.17
CA ASN A 52 15.51 14.53 8.55
C ASN A 52 14.00 14.43 8.27
N ALA A 53 13.27 15.54 8.32
CA ALA A 53 11.82 15.53 8.18
C ALA A 53 11.35 15.67 6.72
N ILE A 54 10.27 14.95 6.40
CA ILE A 54 9.53 15.11 5.14
C ILE A 54 8.29 15.96 5.42
N TYR A 55 8.14 17.05 4.67
CA TYR A 55 7.05 18.00 4.82
C TYR A 55 5.97 17.76 3.77
N ASP A 56 4.71 17.88 4.16
CA ASP A 56 3.60 18.03 3.22
C ASP A 56 3.59 19.46 2.68
N VAL A 57 3.62 19.64 1.36
CA VAL A 57 3.48 20.95 0.71
C VAL A 57 2.10 21.08 0.09
N TYR A 58 1.38 22.13 0.46
CA TYR A 58 0.06 22.46 -0.06
C TYR A 58 0.11 23.76 -0.85
N ILE A 59 -0.20 23.69 -2.15
CA ILE A 59 -0.38 24.87 -3.00
C ILE A 59 -1.87 25.12 -3.11
N ASN A 60 -2.35 26.13 -2.37
CA ASN A 60 -3.76 26.46 -2.30
C ASN A 60 -4.20 27.27 -3.52
N ASP A 61 -5.49 27.15 -3.84
CA ASP A 61 -6.19 27.92 -4.87
C ASP A 61 -5.45 27.91 -6.23
N PRO A 62 -5.08 26.74 -6.78
CA PRO A 62 -4.33 26.66 -8.03
C PRO A 62 -5.10 27.31 -9.19
N GLY A 63 -6.43 27.30 -9.18
CA GLY A 63 -7.26 27.98 -10.19
C GLY A 63 -7.12 29.51 -10.21
N ASN A 64 -6.61 30.12 -9.14
CA ASN A 64 -6.33 31.56 -9.06
C ASN A 64 -4.87 31.91 -9.39
N ARG A 65 -4.08 30.93 -9.86
CA ARG A 65 -2.69 31.12 -10.32
C ARG A 65 -2.63 31.07 -11.84
N ASP A 66 -1.48 31.48 -12.40
CA ASP A 66 -1.19 31.29 -13.82
C ASP A 66 -1.29 29.80 -14.19
N PRO A 67 -2.19 29.40 -15.12
CA PRO A 67 -2.34 28.01 -15.54
C PRO A 67 -1.04 27.38 -16.03
N LYS A 68 -0.17 28.15 -16.69
CA LYS A 68 1.14 27.65 -17.16
C LYS A 68 2.08 27.35 -16.00
N GLN A 69 1.98 28.10 -14.89
CA GLN A 69 2.75 27.81 -13.69
C GLN A 69 2.23 26.52 -13.02
N VAL A 70 0.91 26.36 -12.94
CA VAL A 70 0.27 25.16 -12.36
C VAL A 70 0.63 23.90 -13.15
N GLU A 71 0.55 23.96 -14.48
CA GLU A 71 0.95 22.86 -15.36
C GLU A 71 2.42 22.47 -15.14
N LYS A 72 3.31 23.46 -15.08
CA LYS A 72 4.73 23.19 -14.81
C LYS A 72 4.99 22.61 -13.43
N VAL A 73 4.22 23.00 -12.41
CA VAL A 73 4.33 22.42 -11.06
C VAL A 73 3.85 20.98 -11.05
N LEU A 74 2.74 20.67 -11.73
CA LEU A 74 2.24 19.30 -11.89
C LEU A 74 3.20 18.43 -12.71
N ALA A 75 3.92 19.01 -13.66
CA ALA A 75 4.92 18.32 -14.48
C ALA A 75 6.27 18.12 -13.77
N MET A 76 6.46 18.63 -12.55
CA MET A 76 7.71 18.42 -11.81
C MET A 76 7.88 16.94 -11.46
N SER A 77 9.04 16.38 -11.80
CA SER A 77 9.40 15.02 -11.43
C SER A 77 9.87 14.94 -9.98
N CYS A 78 9.76 13.76 -9.39
CA CYS A 78 10.49 13.44 -8.16
C CYS A 78 11.99 13.74 -8.33
N ASP A 79 12.67 13.95 -7.21
CA ASP A 79 14.10 14.26 -7.10
C ASP A 79 14.53 15.62 -7.68
N GLN A 80 13.58 16.51 -7.94
CA GLN A 80 13.84 17.86 -8.42
C GLN A 80 14.01 18.86 -7.28
N HIS A 81 15.01 19.75 -7.42
CA HIS A 81 15.16 20.91 -6.55
C HIS A 81 14.35 22.09 -7.06
N PHE A 82 13.67 22.78 -6.15
CA PHE A 82 12.87 23.96 -6.44
C PHE A 82 12.89 24.92 -5.25
N GLY A 83 12.22 26.06 -5.36
CA GLY A 83 12.15 27.01 -4.26
C GLY A 83 10.82 27.72 -4.16
N ILE A 84 10.46 28.08 -2.94
CA ILE A 84 9.26 28.84 -2.63
C ILE A 84 9.65 30.07 -1.83
N ARG A 85 9.30 31.25 -2.34
CA ARG A 85 9.41 32.51 -1.60
C ARG A 85 8.08 32.84 -0.93
N ASN A 86 8.14 33.33 0.30
CA ASN A 86 6.96 33.70 1.12
C ASN A 86 5.98 32.53 1.34
N GLY A 87 6.46 31.29 1.35
CA GLY A 87 5.68 30.16 1.83
C GLY A 87 5.68 30.12 3.35
N ILE A 88 4.63 29.54 3.94
CA ILE A 88 4.46 29.43 5.39
C ILE A 88 4.84 28.02 5.81
N CYS A 89 5.88 27.88 6.63
CA CYS A 89 6.30 26.59 7.18
C CYS A 89 5.79 26.45 8.62
N ASP A 90 5.07 25.37 8.88
CA ASP A 90 4.68 24.89 10.19
C ASP A 90 5.52 23.65 10.51
N GLU A 91 6.57 23.86 11.29
CA GLU A 91 7.54 22.82 11.65
C GLU A 91 6.93 21.76 12.58
N LEU A 92 5.92 22.12 13.39
CA LEU A 92 5.29 21.17 14.31
C LEU A 92 4.42 20.16 13.57
N ASN A 93 3.72 20.62 12.53
CA ASN A 93 2.86 19.78 11.70
C ASN A 93 3.54 19.29 10.42
N LEU A 94 4.84 19.54 10.27
CA LEU A 94 5.63 19.22 9.07
C LEU A 94 4.92 19.64 7.79
N ARG A 95 4.46 20.89 7.74
CA ARG A 95 3.60 21.41 6.68
C ARG A 95 4.15 22.69 6.09
N VAL A 96 4.14 22.79 4.77
CA VAL A 96 4.33 24.05 4.04
C VAL A 96 3.04 24.43 3.33
N THR A 97 2.63 25.68 3.50
CA THR A 97 1.48 26.25 2.80
C THR A 97 1.93 27.35 1.83
N VAL A 98 1.50 27.24 0.58
CA VAL A 98 1.85 28.12 -0.53
C VAL A 98 0.58 28.82 -0.99
N ASN A 99 0.45 30.09 -0.63
CA ASN A 99 -0.74 30.91 -0.93
C ASN A 99 -0.47 31.85 -2.12
N LEU A 100 -1.47 32.62 -2.55
CA LEU A 100 -1.33 33.53 -3.70
C LEU A 100 -0.23 34.60 -3.56
N LYS A 101 0.23 34.90 -2.34
CA LYS A 101 1.35 35.82 -2.08
C LYS A 101 2.72 35.13 -2.19
N SER A 102 2.75 33.80 -2.24
CA SER A 102 3.96 33.00 -2.40
C SER A 102 4.35 32.89 -3.87
N GLN A 103 5.66 32.97 -4.13
CA GLN A 103 6.24 32.78 -5.47
C GLN A 103 6.90 31.41 -5.55
N ILE A 104 6.63 30.68 -6.64
CA ILE A 104 7.19 29.35 -6.89
C ILE A 104 8.27 29.48 -7.98
N PHE A 105 9.47 29.02 -7.66
CA PHE A 105 10.60 28.91 -8.56
C PHE A 105 10.80 27.42 -8.86
N LEU A 106 10.65 27.04 -10.13
CA LEU A 106 10.69 25.63 -10.56
C LEU A 106 12.11 25.04 -10.54
N THR A 107 13.13 25.88 -10.36
CA THR A 107 14.51 25.49 -10.16
C THR A 107 14.99 26.02 -8.81
N GLY A 108 15.70 25.18 -8.07
CA GLY A 108 16.24 25.48 -6.75
C GLY A 108 17.73 25.21 -6.70
N ALA A 109 18.42 25.93 -5.81
CA ALA A 109 19.82 25.60 -5.50
C ALA A 109 19.89 24.21 -4.84
N PRO A 110 20.85 23.36 -5.22
CA PRO A 110 21.03 22.06 -4.59
C PRO A 110 21.42 22.21 -3.11
N PHE A 111 21.03 21.23 -2.30
CA PHE A 111 21.42 21.14 -0.90
C PHE A 111 21.54 19.68 -0.48
N GLU A 112 22.07 19.45 0.73
CA GLU A 112 22.23 18.11 1.26
C GLU A 112 20.86 17.48 1.59
N ILE A 113 20.60 16.30 1.02
CA ILE A 113 19.34 15.58 1.17
C ILE A 113 19.54 14.46 2.20
N PRO A 114 18.66 14.33 3.20
CA PRO A 114 18.67 13.20 4.13
C PRO A 114 18.22 11.93 3.40
N ARG A 115 19.17 11.27 2.72
CA ARG A 115 18.89 10.15 1.81
C ARG A 115 18.20 8.98 2.51
N ASP A 116 18.55 8.70 3.76
CA ASP A 116 17.92 7.64 4.53
C ASP A 116 16.45 7.94 4.83
N ALA A 117 16.13 9.17 5.26
CA ALA A 117 14.74 9.58 5.51
C ALA A 117 13.90 9.55 4.21
N VAL A 118 14.48 9.96 3.09
CA VAL A 118 13.83 9.86 1.76
C VAL A 118 13.62 8.39 1.37
N ARG A 119 14.61 7.53 1.59
CA ARG A 119 14.50 6.08 1.33
C ARG A 119 13.40 5.45 2.16
N GLU A 120 13.38 5.68 3.46
CA GLU A 120 12.36 5.17 4.39
C GLU A 120 10.96 5.69 4.06
N TYR A 121 10.86 6.95 3.63
CA TYR A 121 9.58 7.52 3.22
C TYR A 121 9.01 6.85 1.95
N ARG A 122 9.88 6.50 0.99
CA ARG A 122 9.51 5.81 -0.27
C ARG A 122 9.33 4.30 -0.08
N HIS A 123 10.08 3.71 0.83
CA HIS A 123 10.11 2.29 1.13
C HIS A 123 9.87 2.09 2.64
N PRO A 124 8.64 2.34 3.11
CA PRO A 124 8.32 2.20 4.52
C PRO A 124 8.45 0.73 4.95
N ALA A 125 8.56 0.51 6.25
CA ALA A 125 8.66 -0.84 6.81
C ALA A 125 7.44 -1.70 6.45
N LEU A 126 7.69 -2.98 6.18
CA LEU A 126 6.66 -4.01 6.14
C LEU A 126 6.10 -4.23 7.54
N LEU A 127 4.79 -4.05 7.69
CA LEU A 127 4.07 -4.25 8.95
C LEU A 127 2.99 -5.30 8.75
N SER A 128 2.79 -6.13 9.77
CA SER A 128 1.62 -7.02 9.84
C SER A 128 0.33 -6.22 9.96
N ILE A 129 -0.80 -6.79 9.55
CA ILE A 129 -2.10 -6.12 9.69
C ILE A 129 -2.38 -5.77 11.16
N ARG A 130 -1.99 -6.64 12.09
CA ARG A 130 -2.09 -6.42 13.53
C ARG A 130 -1.36 -5.15 14.00
N GLU A 131 -0.17 -4.89 13.47
CA GLU A 131 0.61 -3.69 13.77
C GLU A 131 0.00 -2.43 13.15
N ILE A 132 -0.67 -2.56 11.99
CA ILE A 132 -1.39 -1.45 11.36
C ILE A 132 -2.54 -0.98 12.25
N HIS A 133 -3.30 -1.90 12.86
CA HIS A 133 -4.40 -1.53 13.78
C HIS A 133 -3.94 -0.69 14.97
N LYS A 134 -2.69 -0.89 15.42
CA LYS A 134 -2.06 -0.12 16.51
C LYS A 134 -1.31 1.11 16.03
N SER A 135 -1.19 1.31 14.72
CA SER A 135 -0.37 2.37 14.15
C SER A 135 -1.09 3.73 14.17
N PRO A 136 -0.36 4.83 14.41
CA PRO A 136 -0.93 6.17 14.35
C PRO A 136 -1.40 6.50 12.94
N ALA A 137 -2.43 7.34 12.83
CA ALA A 137 -2.86 7.87 11.53
C ALA A 137 -1.71 8.64 10.86
N LYS A 138 -1.73 8.68 9.52
CA LYS A 138 -0.70 9.24 8.64
C LYS A 138 0.63 8.47 8.58
N ARG A 139 0.80 7.40 9.35
CA ARG A 139 1.98 6.53 9.22
C ARG A 139 1.99 5.89 7.83
N ARG A 140 3.15 5.87 7.18
CA ARG A 140 3.38 5.08 5.97
C ARG A 140 3.78 3.65 6.33
N ALA A 141 3.31 2.70 5.55
CA ALA A 141 3.60 1.29 5.73
C ALA A 141 3.65 0.55 4.40
N THR A 142 4.31 -0.59 4.42
CA THR A 142 4.13 -1.67 3.45
C THR A 142 3.32 -2.76 4.14
N VAL A 143 2.36 -3.37 3.44
CA VAL A 143 1.52 -4.43 3.99
C VAL A 143 1.43 -5.57 2.99
N ARG A 144 1.49 -6.80 3.50
CA ARG A 144 1.23 -8.02 2.74
C ARG A 144 -0.04 -8.68 3.25
N GLY A 145 -0.76 -9.32 2.35
CA GLY A 145 -1.95 -10.09 2.72
C GLY A 145 -2.56 -10.81 1.53
N VAL A 146 -3.48 -11.71 1.83
CA VAL A 146 -4.34 -12.36 0.84
C VAL A 146 -5.57 -11.50 0.62
N VAL A 147 -5.93 -11.26 -0.63
CA VAL A 147 -7.12 -10.49 -0.98
C VAL A 147 -8.35 -11.35 -0.71
N SER A 148 -9.15 -10.97 0.29
CA SER A 148 -10.37 -11.70 0.61
C SER A 148 -11.62 -11.10 -0.05
N GLU A 149 -11.59 -9.81 -0.36
CA GLU A 149 -12.71 -9.14 -1.04
C GLU A 149 -12.19 -8.07 -1.99
N VAL A 150 -12.88 -7.92 -3.12
CA VAL A 150 -12.61 -6.89 -4.12
C VAL A 150 -13.92 -6.16 -4.42
N GLY A 151 -14.00 -4.90 -3.98
CA GLY A 151 -15.15 -4.05 -4.24
C GLY A 151 -15.19 -3.52 -5.67
N GLU A 152 -16.37 -3.06 -6.07
CA GLU A 152 -16.56 -2.33 -7.32
C GLU A 152 -15.90 -0.94 -7.28
N VAL A 153 -15.55 -0.44 -8.46
CA VAL A 153 -15.09 0.95 -8.62
C VAL A 153 -16.29 1.87 -8.45
N ARG A 154 -16.21 2.78 -7.48
CA ARG A 154 -17.24 3.78 -7.21
C ARG A 154 -16.70 5.16 -7.48
N THR A 155 -17.55 6.01 -8.05
CA THR A 155 -17.27 7.45 -8.15
C THR A 155 -17.85 8.14 -6.92
N VAL A 156 -17.00 8.79 -6.14
CA VAL A 156 -17.40 9.57 -4.97
C VAL A 156 -17.43 11.07 -5.30
N ARG A 157 -17.86 11.89 -4.34
CA ARG A 157 -17.99 13.34 -4.50
C ARG A 157 -16.69 13.96 -5.05
N GLY A 158 -16.82 14.80 -6.07
CA GLY A 158 -15.69 15.40 -6.79
C GLY A 158 -15.15 14.57 -7.95
N GLU A 159 -15.95 13.63 -8.47
CA GLU A 159 -15.64 12.74 -9.61
C GLU A 159 -14.45 11.80 -9.38
N LYS A 160 -14.08 11.64 -8.11
CA LYS A 160 -12.96 10.81 -7.71
C LYS A 160 -13.35 9.35 -7.75
N ARG A 161 -12.49 8.51 -8.32
CA ARG A 161 -12.69 7.06 -8.32
C ARG A 161 -12.07 6.42 -7.09
N VAL A 162 -12.79 5.50 -6.47
CA VAL A 162 -12.29 4.66 -5.37
C VAL A 162 -12.70 3.22 -5.56
N ARG A 163 -11.78 2.31 -5.29
CA ARG A 163 -12.02 0.87 -5.21
C ARG A 163 -11.48 0.38 -3.87
N ASN A 164 -12.29 -0.37 -3.13
CA ASN A 164 -11.84 -0.93 -1.86
C ASN A 164 -11.50 -2.40 -2.06
N ILE A 165 -10.39 -2.85 -1.49
CA ILE A 165 -10.06 -4.26 -1.33
C ILE A 165 -9.92 -4.58 0.16
N LEU A 166 -10.18 -5.82 0.54
CA LEU A 166 -9.93 -6.31 1.89
C LEU A 166 -8.74 -7.26 1.86
N LEU A 167 -7.72 -6.96 2.67
CA LEU A 167 -6.57 -7.83 2.88
C LEU A 167 -6.73 -8.60 4.19
N LYS A 168 -6.36 -9.88 4.17
CA LYS A 168 -6.25 -10.75 5.33
C LYS A 168 -4.82 -11.23 5.55
N ASP A 169 -4.45 -11.38 6.81
CA ASP A 169 -3.17 -11.92 7.28
C ASP A 169 -3.46 -12.72 8.56
N GLY A 170 -3.66 -14.03 8.41
CA GLY A 170 -4.26 -14.88 9.44
C GLY A 170 -5.67 -14.41 9.83
N GLU A 171 -5.90 -14.21 11.13
CA GLU A 171 -7.16 -13.73 11.69
C GLU A 171 -7.38 -12.22 11.52
N ASP A 172 -6.33 -11.46 11.19
CA ASP A 172 -6.39 -10.01 11.08
C ASP A 172 -6.79 -9.58 9.65
N SER A 173 -7.59 -8.52 9.54
CA SER A 173 -7.99 -7.95 8.24
C SER A 173 -7.95 -6.42 8.22
N ILE A 174 -7.69 -5.85 7.04
CA ILE A 174 -7.66 -4.40 6.82
C ILE A 174 -8.16 -4.02 5.44
N GLY A 175 -9.01 -2.99 5.40
CA GLY A 175 -9.47 -2.41 4.14
C GLY A 175 -8.41 -1.49 3.54
N VAL A 176 -8.17 -1.63 2.24
CA VAL A 176 -7.31 -0.75 1.45
C VAL A 176 -8.17 0.00 0.43
N SER A 177 -8.19 1.33 0.51
CA SER A 177 -8.85 2.20 -0.46
C SER A 177 -7.84 2.60 -1.54
N LEU A 178 -8.05 2.07 -2.74
CA LEU A 178 -7.34 2.41 -3.97
C LEU A 178 -8.02 3.62 -4.61
N TRP A 179 -7.29 4.70 -4.82
CA TRP A 179 -7.81 5.95 -5.37
C TRP A 179 -7.34 6.17 -6.81
N GLU A 180 -8.20 6.78 -7.62
CA GLU A 180 -7.90 7.28 -8.97
C GLU A 180 -7.23 6.23 -9.87
N GLU A 181 -5.97 6.45 -10.27
CA GLU A 181 -5.19 5.55 -11.13
C GLU A 181 -5.09 4.14 -10.56
N HIS A 182 -5.07 3.99 -9.23
CA HIS A 182 -4.95 2.69 -8.57
C HIS A 182 -6.25 1.87 -8.63
N THR A 183 -7.39 2.48 -8.98
CA THR A 183 -8.67 1.76 -9.07
C THR A 183 -8.69 0.73 -10.21
N GLY A 184 -7.86 0.94 -11.23
CA GLY A 184 -7.74 0.04 -12.39
C GLY A 184 -6.77 -1.13 -12.19
N VAL A 185 -6.11 -1.23 -11.04
CA VAL A 185 -5.16 -2.33 -10.79
C VAL A 185 -5.92 -3.67 -10.79
N ALA A 186 -5.40 -4.62 -11.56
CA ALA A 186 -5.93 -5.98 -11.61
C ALA A 186 -5.58 -6.70 -10.31
N VAL A 187 -6.63 -7.07 -9.57
CA VAL A 187 -6.54 -7.80 -8.30
C VAL A 187 -7.70 -8.77 -8.27
N THR A 188 -7.43 -10.02 -7.91
CA THR A 188 -8.43 -11.07 -7.73
C THR A 188 -8.48 -11.52 -6.28
N VAL A 189 -9.62 -12.09 -5.87
CA VAL A 189 -9.74 -12.79 -4.58
C VAL A 189 -8.75 -13.95 -4.55
N ASP A 190 -8.28 -14.30 -3.36
CA ASP A 190 -7.28 -15.33 -3.05
C ASP A 190 -5.85 -15.01 -3.54
N GLN A 191 -5.64 -13.86 -4.17
CA GLN A 191 -4.32 -13.40 -4.56
C GLN A 191 -3.54 -12.87 -3.35
N ARG A 192 -2.31 -13.36 -3.13
CA ARG A 192 -1.38 -12.77 -2.16
C ARG A 192 -0.66 -11.58 -2.79
N ILE A 193 -0.76 -10.43 -2.14
CA ILE A 193 -0.19 -9.18 -2.65
C ILE A 193 0.61 -8.42 -1.59
N GLU A 194 1.54 -7.60 -2.05
CA GLU A 194 2.21 -6.55 -1.29
C GLU A 194 1.76 -5.19 -1.82
N VAL A 195 1.38 -4.29 -0.91
CA VAL A 195 1.01 -2.90 -1.23
C VAL A 195 1.98 -1.92 -0.58
N THR A 196 2.60 -1.05 -1.38
CA THR A 196 3.64 -0.12 -0.89
C THR A 196 3.82 1.13 -1.78
N PRO A 197 4.00 2.34 -1.22
CA PRO A 197 3.67 2.72 0.15
C PRO A 197 2.16 2.99 0.29
N VAL A 198 1.59 2.61 1.43
CA VAL A 198 0.22 2.95 1.84
C VAL A 198 0.25 3.80 3.09
N VAL A 199 -0.81 4.60 3.31
CA VAL A 199 -0.92 5.46 4.50
C VAL A 199 -2.04 4.96 5.40
N VAL A 200 -1.75 4.83 6.69
CA VAL A 200 -2.73 4.53 7.72
C VAL A 200 -3.68 5.72 7.86
N SER A 201 -4.96 5.46 7.65
CA SER A 201 -6.05 6.41 7.81
C SER A 201 -7.02 5.87 8.85
N GLU A 202 -7.75 6.78 9.47
CA GLU A 202 -8.73 6.44 10.51
C GLU A 202 -10.01 7.23 10.27
N PHE A 203 -11.11 6.50 10.14
CA PHE A 203 -12.43 7.08 9.95
C PHE A 203 -13.43 6.33 10.83
N ASN A 204 -14.20 7.06 11.64
CA ASN A 204 -15.13 6.49 12.63
C ASN A 204 -14.47 5.39 13.49
N SER A 205 -13.27 5.67 14.01
CA SER A 205 -12.48 4.76 14.85
C SER A 205 -12.10 3.43 14.19
N ARG A 206 -12.21 3.33 12.86
CA ARG A 206 -11.75 2.18 12.08
C ARG A 206 -10.50 2.55 11.30
N LYS A 207 -9.44 1.78 11.50
CA LYS A 207 -8.22 1.88 10.70
C LYS A 207 -8.48 1.34 9.31
N ARG A 208 -7.90 2.02 8.33
CA ARG A 208 -7.86 1.60 6.93
C ARG A 208 -6.57 2.07 6.31
N LEU A 209 -6.24 1.53 5.15
CA LEU A 209 -5.09 1.95 4.37
C LEU A 209 -5.59 2.74 3.15
N GLU A 210 -4.93 3.83 2.83
CA GLU A 210 -5.19 4.62 1.63
C GLU A 210 -3.98 4.54 0.70
N SER A 211 -4.22 4.33 -0.60
CA SER A 211 -3.17 4.38 -1.60
C SER A 211 -2.51 5.76 -1.62
N THR A 212 -1.19 5.79 -1.73
CA THR A 212 -0.43 7.00 -2.03
C THR A 212 -0.35 7.20 -3.56
N ALA A 213 0.12 8.37 -4.01
CA ALA A 213 0.32 8.63 -5.45
C ALA A 213 1.44 7.77 -6.09
N THR A 214 2.31 7.19 -5.26
CA THR A 214 3.45 6.36 -5.69
C THR A 214 3.22 4.88 -5.36
N MET A 215 2.00 4.53 -4.95
CA MET A 215 1.66 3.18 -4.53
C MET A 215 1.86 2.19 -5.68
N LYS A 216 2.46 1.07 -5.33
CA LYS A 216 2.64 -0.10 -6.15
C LYS A 216 1.96 -1.27 -5.46
N LEU A 217 1.38 -2.11 -6.28
CA LEU A 217 0.84 -3.40 -5.91
C LEU A 217 1.64 -4.46 -6.64
N GLN A 218 2.19 -5.41 -5.89
CA GLN A 218 2.95 -6.52 -6.45
C GLN A 218 2.33 -7.82 -5.99
N MET A 219 2.22 -8.78 -6.91
CA MET A 219 1.87 -10.15 -6.55
C MET A 219 3.05 -10.74 -5.79
N VAL A 220 2.78 -11.28 -4.59
CA VAL A 220 3.80 -12.01 -3.83
C VAL A 220 3.67 -13.46 -4.25
N ILE A 221 4.57 -13.91 -5.10
CA ILE A 221 4.70 -15.32 -5.42
C ILE A 221 5.37 -15.97 -4.22
N CYS A 222 4.65 -16.82 -3.49
CA CYS A 222 5.25 -17.69 -2.49
C CYS A 222 6.12 -18.72 -3.23
N ASN A 223 7.43 -18.53 -3.21
CA ASN A 223 8.41 -19.56 -3.61
C ASN A 223 8.57 -20.61 -2.48
N ALA A 224 7.50 -20.90 -1.74
CA ALA A 224 7.55 -21.88 -0.68
C ALA A 224 7.41 -23.26 -1.32
N GLU A 225 8.44 -24.09 -1.20
CA GLU A 225 8.25 -25.54 -1.19
C GLU A 225 7.37 -25.86 0.01
N PHE A 226 6.21 -26.46 -0.22
CA PHE A 226 5.38 -26.96 0.87
C PHE A 226 5.76 -28.42 1.11
N GLN A 227 6.15 -28.73 2.34
CA GLN A 227 6.30 -30.11 2.81
C GLN A 227 5.08 -30.42 3.67
N GLY A 228 4.43 -31.55 3.41
CA GLY A 228 3.30 -32.03 4.20
C GLY A 228 3.41 -33.54 4.43
N ILE A 229 2.89 -34.00 5.57
CA ILE A 229 2.82 -35.43 5.90
C ILE A 229 1.40 -35.92 5.58
N LEU A 230 1.32 -36.93 4.71
CA LEU A 230 0.08 -37.63 4.43
C LEU A 230 -0.11 -38.73 5.48
N MET A 231 -1.12 -38.58 6.34
CA MET A 231 -1.54 -39.64 7.25
C MET A 231 -2.74 -40.37 6.68
N ALA A 232 -2.54 -41.61 6.27
CA ALA A 232 -3.65 -42.52 5.99
C ALA A 232 -4.20 -43.05 7.32
N VAL A 233 -5.48 -42.80 7.60
CA VAL A 233 -6.18 -43.42 8.73
C VAL A 233 -7.15 -44.45 8.16
N SER A 234 -6.86 -45.72 8.39
CA SER A 234 -7.80 -46.80 8.12
C SER A 234 -8.60 -47.07 9.40
N ASP A 235 -9.91 -46.86 9.36
CA ASP A 235 -10.83 -47.39 10.37
C ASP A 235 -11.45 -48.65 9.81
N ASP A 236 -11.34 -49.77 10.53
CA ASP A 236 -11.83 -51.09 10.12
C ASP A 236 -13.35 -51.09 9.86
N GLU A 237 -14.10 -50.10 10.35
CA GLU A 237 -15.54 -49.93 10.10
C GLU A 237 -15.88 -49.20 8.80
N TYR A 238 -14.97 -48.38 8.25
CA TYR A 238 -15.22 -47.59 7.04
C TYR A 238 -14.40 -48.13 5.86
N LYS A 239 -15.07 -48.76 4.90
CA LYS A 239 -14.49 -49.36 3.67
C LYS A 239 -13.77 -48.39 2.71
N ILE A 240 -13.36 -47.20 3.15
CA ILE A 240 -12.67 -46.20 2.34
C ILE A 240 -11.53 -45.62 3.17
N PRO A 241 -10.26 -45.73 2.75
CA PRO A 241 -9.18 -44.99 3.39
C PRO A 241 -9.42 -43.50 3.16
N TYR A 242 -9.43 -42.72 4.25
CA TYR A 242 -9.36 -41.26 4.17
C TYR A 242 -7.93 -40.84 4.49
N GLU A 243 -7.36 -40.02 3.62
CA GLU A 243 -6.03 -39.46 3.79
C GLU A 243 -6.16 -38.02 4.28
N LEU A 244 -5.56 -37.72 5.44
CA LEU A 244 -5.45 -36.39 6.01
C LEU A 244 -4.11 -35.79 5.56
N ILE A 245 -4.14 -34.59 4.98
CA ILE A 245 -2.93 -33.81 4.75
C ILE A 245 -2.81 -32.79 5.89
N LEU A 246 -1.73 -32.91 6.66
CA LEU A 246 -1.28 -31.88 7.59
C LEU A 246 -0.28 -31.00 6.84
N LEU A 247 -0.64 -29.73 6.62
CA LEU A 247 0.27 -28.73 6.09
C LEU A 247 1.07 -28.13 7.25
N ASP A 248 2.33 -27.77 6.99
CA ASP A 248 3.28 -27.22 7.98
C ASP A 248 2.89 -25.83 8.52
N ASP A 249 1.80 -25.25 8.00
CA ASP A 249 1.15 -24.05 8.55
C ASP A 249 0.18 -24.34 9.71
N GLY A 250 -0.01 -25.63 10.05
CA GLY A 250 -0.87 -26.08 11.15
C GLY A 250 -2.34 -26.25 10.76
N ASP A 251 -2.71 -26.06 9.48
CA ASP A 251 -4.07 -26.28 9.01
C ASP A 251 -4.29 -27.76 8.62
N GLU A 252 -5.32 -28.36 9.21
CA GLU A 252 -5.81 -29.71 8.86
C GLU A 252 -6.79 -29.63 7.68
N ARG A 253 -6.57 -30.44 6.63
CA ARG A 253 -7.58 -30.60 5.57
C ARG A 253 -7.84 -32.07 5.23
N VAL A 254 -9.13 -32.41 5.12
CA VAL A 254 -9.65 -33.77 4.89
C VAL A 254 -9.90 -33.98 3.39
N LEU A 255 -9.44 -35.11 2.85
CA LEU A 255 -9.71 -35.54 1.47
C LEU A 255 -10.56 -36.82 1.42
N THR A 256 -11.42 -36.92 0.40
CA THR A 256 -12.25 -38.11 0.14
C THR A 256 -11.71 -38.87 -1.07
N VAL A 257 -11.30 -40.12 -0.88
CA VAL A 257 -10.77 -40.98 -1.95
C VAL A 257 -11.92 -41.75 -2.63
N ASN A 258 -12.06 -41.62 -3.95
CA ASN A 258 -13.01 -42.43 -4.73
C ASN A 258 -12.32 -43.66 -5.33
N GLN A 259 -12.88 -44.84 -5.05
CA GLN A 259 -12.32 -46.13 -5.44
C GLN A 259 -12.30 -46.33 -6.96
N LYS A 260 -11.11 -46.37 -7.57
CA LYS A 260 -10.73 -47.38 -8.60
C LYS A 260 -9.29 -47.32 -9.09
N SER A 261 -8.47 -46.40 -8.63
CA SER A 261 -7.03 -46.38 -8.89
C SER A 261 -6.39 -45.56 -7.79
N LEU A 262 -5.16 -45.88 -7.40
CA LEU A 262 -4.29 -45.05 -6.53
C LEU A 262 -3.89 -43.74 -7.25
N LEU A 263 -4.88 -43.07 -7.85
CA LEU A 263 -4.79 -41.70 -8.31
C LEU A 263 -5.59 -40.91 -7.29
N VAL A 264 -4.86 -40.31 -6.36
CA VAL A 264 -5.40 -39.27 -5.50
C VAL A 264 -5.68 -38.10 -6.44
N ASP A 265 -6.94 -37.94 -6.83
CA ASP A 265 -7.39 -36.76 -7.56
C ASP A 265 -7.44 -35.61 -6.56
N ILE A 266 -6.31 -34.91 -6.43
CA ILE A 266 -6.22 -33.71 -5.60
C ILE A 266 -7.01 -32.63 -6.34
N ASP A 267 -8.07 -32.11 -5.72
CA ASP A 267 -8.77 -30.94 -6.26
C ASP A 267 -7.86 -29.70 -6.14
N LEU A 268 -6.98 -29.55 -7.14
CA LEU A 268 -6.00 -28.47 -7.26
C LEU A 268 -6.67 -27.10 -7.45
N SER A 269 -7.98 -27.04 -7.74
CA SER A 269 -8.69 -25.77 -7.95
C SER A 269 -8.74 -24.90 -6.68
N ARG A 270 -8.50 -25.51 -5.51
CA ARG A 270 -8.46 -24.85 -4.20
C ARG A 270 -7.04 -24.59 -3.68
N LEU A 271 -6.02 -25.05 -4.39
CA LEU A 271 -4.62 -24.83 -4.05
C LEU A 271 -4.06 -23.68 -4.89
N PRO A 272 -3.26 -22.76 -4.31
CA PRO A 272 -2.68 -21.64 -5.05
C PRO A 272 -1.56 -22.04 -6.04
N CYS A 273 -1.41 -23.34 -6.34
CA CYS A 273 -0.36 -23.89 -7.20
C CYS A 273 -0.79 -25.19 -7.90
N SER A 274 -0.27 -25.43 -9.11
CA SER A 274 -0.32 -26.74 -9.79
C SER A 274 0.75 -27.66 -9.21
N VAL A 275 0.36 -28.88 -8.83
CA VAL A 275 1.20 -29.84 -8.10
C VAL A 275 1.52 -31.05 -8.97
N LYS A 276 2.76 -31.55 -8.88
CA LYS A 276 3.14 -32.90 -9.35
C LYS A 276 3.70 -33.67 -8.15
N GLY A 277 3.11 -34.82 -7.82
CA GLY A 277 3.58 -35.70 -6.75
C GLY A 277 4.20 -36.98 -7.32
N GLU A 278 5.28 -37.47 -6.73
CA GLU A 278 5.84 -38.79 -6.96
C GLU A 278 5.73 -39.60 -5.66
N VAL A 279 5.30 -40.86 -5.76
CA VAL A 279 5.09 -41.76 -4.63
C VAL A 279 6.16 -42.84 -4.67
N GLU A 280 7.04 -42.89 -3.68
CA GLU A 280 7.87 -44.07 -3.40
C GLU A 280 7.17 -44.91 -2.34
N SER A 281 6.83 -46.17 -2.65
CA SER A 281 6.12 -47.05 -1.72
C SER A 281 6.92 -48.30 -1.35
N GLU A 282 7.12 -48.53 -0.05
CA GLU A 282 7.19 -49.87 0.54
C GLU A 282 6.52 -49.92 1.91
N GLY A 283 5.40 -50.65 2.01
CA GLY A 283 4.71 -50.97 3.26
C GLY A 283 3.98 -49.79 3.91
N LEU A 284 2.96 -50.09 4.73
CA LEU A 284 2.16 -49.14 5.52
C LEU A 284 3.05 -48.16 6.31
N LYS A 285 3.38 -46.99 5.74
CA LYS A 285 4.15 -45.93 6.39
C LYS A 285 3.83 -44.58 5.76
N GLU A 286 3.90 -43.56 6.61
CA GLU A 286 3.89 -42.13 6.30
C GLU A 286 4.43 -41.82 4.90
N VAL A 287 3.64 -41.11 4.09
CA VAL A 287 4.09 -40.64 2.79
C VAL A 287 4.41 -39.15 2.92
N VAL A 288 5.67 -38.80 2.70
CA VAL A 288 6.10 -37.41 2.60
C VAL A 288 5.90 -36.97 1.15
N VAL A 289 5.02 -36.00 0.92
CA VAL A 289 4.77 -35.48 -0.43
C VAL A 289 5.49 -34.15 -0.58
N LYS A 290 6.37 -34.04 -1.58
CA LYS A 290 7.01 -32.78 -1.96
C LYS A 290 6.11 -32.06 -2.97
N LEU A 291 5.59 -30.89 -2.61
CA LEU A 291 4.76 -30.09 -3.49
C LEU A 291 5.64 -29.06 -4.22
N GLU A 292 5.85 -29.26 -5.51
CA GLU A 292 6.55 -28.28 -6.37
C GLU A 292 5.55 -27.55 -7.26
N LYS A 293 5.62 -26.21 -7.27
CA LYS A 293 4.85 -25.39 -8.21
C LYS A 293 5.50 -25.49 -9.58
N MET A 294 4.78 -26.04 -10.55
CA MET A 294 5.18 -25.97 -11.96
C MET A 294 5.01 -24.52 -12.45
N LEU A 295 6.09 -23.95 -12.97
CA LEU A 295 6.06 -22.70 -13.73
C LEU A 295 5.59 -23.05 -15.15
N ASP A 296 4.51 -22.42 -15.61
CA ASP A 296 4.25 -22.25 -17.05
C ASP A 296 5.01 -21.02 -17.55
#